data_AF-H1KV28-F1
#
_entry.id   AF-H1KV28-F1
#
_cell.length_a   1.000
_cell.length_b   1.000
_cell.length_c   1.000
_cell.angle_alpha   90.00
_cell.angle_beta   90.00
_cell.angle_gamma   90.00
#
_symmetry.space_group_name_H-M   'P 1'
#
loop_
_entity.id
_entity.type
_entity.pdbx_description
1 polymer ?
#
loop_
_entity_poly.entity_id
_entity_poly.type
_entity_poly.pdbx_seq_one_letter_code
_entity_poly.pdbx_strand_id
1 'polypeptide(L)'
;MPSAFTHAPSPSLRTRLGAGLGQGWRSLRPTLLVLLPILLLGTAAALALSAWRDARTNAAIAELEAGRDIAVSPDAPDALLVARTKFLAFRDRLGESEPLLETLDHRHSADAAARARYIVANARIREAFRLIERSELDKAGPQVTLARQDYRRALQARPDFWDAKFNFDVASRLIRDFPEFDRTFGDELKAEPKQIWTDIPGQPRGGP
;
A
#
# COMPACT_ATOMS: atom_id res chain seq x y z
N MET A 1 58.31 -71.74 -23.24
CA MET A 1 57.01 -71.30 -23.80
C MET A 1 56.27 -70.55 -22.71
N PRO A 2 55.87 -69.29 -22.95
CA PRO A 2 55.58 -68.30 -21.91
C PRO A 2 54.10 -68.29 -21.52
N SER A 3 53.77 -67.76 -20.34
CA SER A 3 52.57 -66.91 -20.08
C SER A 3 52.60 -66.43 -18.64
N ALA A 4 53.30 -65.33 -18.37
CA ALA A 4 53.13 -64.58 -17.13
C ALA A 4 51.94 -63.63 -17.31
N PHE A 5 50.78 -64.01 -16.78
CA PHE A 5 49.65 -63.10 -16.64
C PHE A 5 49.93 -62.13 -15.48
N THR A 6 50.39 -60.92 -15.80
CA THR A 6 50.42 -59.80 -14.86
C THR A 6 48.99 -59.25 -14.69
N HIS A 7 48.37 -59.51 -13.53
CA HIS A 7 47.12 -58.86 -13.13
C HIS A 7 47.46 -57.48 -12.55
N ALA A 8 47.15 -56.41 -13.29
CA ALA A 8 47.32 -55.04 -12.81
C ALA A 8 46.21 -54.70 -11.80
N PRO A 9 46.53 -54.09 -10.64
CA PRO A 9 45.51 -53.70 -9.68
C PRO A 9 44.64 -52.56 -10.24
N SER A 10 43.32 -52.77 -10.26
CA SER A 10 42.37 -51.74 -10.66
C SER A 10 42.32 -50.63 -9.60
N PRO A 11 42.47 -49.34 -9.98
CA PRO A 11 42.52 -48.25 -9.02
C PRO A 11 41.18 -48.07 -8.31
N SER A 12 41.22 -47.90 -6.99
CA SER A 12 40.05 -47.77 -6.12
C SER A 12 39.22 -46.52 -6.45
N LEU A 13 37.90 -46.60 -6.24
CA LEU A 13 36.95 -45.50 -6.50
C LEU A 13 37.32 -44.19 -5.80
N ARG A 14 37.97 -44.26 -4.62
CA ARG A 14 38.41 -43.09 -3.86
C ARG A 14 39.51 -42.29 -4.57
N THR A 15 40.47 -42.94 -5.23
CA THR A 15 41.52 -42.26 -6.00
C THR A 15 40.99 -41.64 -7.29
N ARG A 16 39.98 -42.25 -7.93
CA ARG A 16 39.33 -41.67 -9.11
C ARG A 16 38.51 -40.41 -8.79
N LEU A 17 37.79 -40.42 -7.66
CA LEU A 17 37.03 -39.25 -7.20
C LEU A 17 37.94 -38.09 -6.78
N GLY A 18 39.03 -38.36 -6.05
CA GLY A 18 40.00 -37.32 -5.65
C GLY A 18 40.76 -36.70 -6.83
N ALA A 19 41.13 -37.50 -7.84
CA ALA A 19 41.80 -37.01 -9.04
C ALA A 19 40.86 -36.16 -9.94
N GLY A 20 39.59 -36.57 -10.07
CA GLY A 20 38.59 -35.79 -10.82
C GLY A 20 38.29 -34.43 -10.20
N LEU A 21 38.22 -34.35 -8.86
CA LEU A 21 38.04 -33.10 -8.12
C LEU A 21 39.25 -32.16 -8.27
N GLY A 22 40.48 -32.68 -8.19
CA GLY A 22 41.70 -31.89 -8.33
C GLY A 22 41.93 -31.36 -9.76
N GLN A 23 41.53 -32.12 -10.78
CA GLN A 23 41.62 -31.70 -12.17
C GLN A 23 40.52 -30.70 -12.55
N GLY A 24 39.28 -30.90 -12.07
CA GLY A 24 38.20 -29.93 -12.21
C GLY A 24 38.52 -28.59 -11.56
N TRP A 25 39.11 -28.59 -10.35
CA TRP A 25 39.54 -27.39 -9.65
C TRP A 25 40.60 -26.58 -10.42
N ARG A 26 41.60 -27.25 -11.01
CA ARG A 26 42.64 -26.56 -11.82
C ARG A 26 42.07 -25.92 -13.08
N SER A 27 41.07 -26.53 -13.71
CA SER A 27 40.41 -25.99 -14.90
C SER A 27 39.43 -24.85 -14.58
N LEU A 28 38.78 -24.88 -13.40
CA LEU A 28 37.84 -23.85 -12.97
C LEU A 28 38.53 -22.65 -12.28
N ARG A 29 39.72 -22.84 -11.72
CA ARG A 29 40.45 -21.78 -11.00
C ARG A 29 40.71 -20.52 -11.84
N PRO A 30 41.21 -20.56 -13.09
CA PRO A 30 41.47 -19.33 -13.85
C PRO A 30 40.18 -18.60 -14.24
N THR A 31 39.12 -19.33 -14.59
CA THR A 31 37.80 -18.72 -14.88
C THR A 31 37.18 -18.12 -13.62
N LEU A 32 37.26 -18.79 -12.47
CA LEU A 32 36.79 -18.24 -11.20
C LEU A 32 37.59 -17.00 -10.77
N LEU A 33 38.92 -16.97 -10.98
CA LEU A 33 39.75 -15.80 -10.65
C LEU A 33 39.39 -14.55 -11.46
N VAL A 34 38.78 -14.71 -12.64
CA VAL A 34 38.33 -13.58 -13.48
C VAL A 34 36.85 -13.29 -13.29
N LEU A 35 35.99 -14.31 -13.28
CA LEU A 35 34.54 -14.12 -13.19
C LEU A 35 34.07 -13.70 -11.80
N LEU A 36 34.70 -14.20 -10.73
CA LEU A 36 34.35 -13.84 -9.36
C LEU A 36 34.52 -12.33 -9.09
N PRO A 37 35.68 -11.68 -9.37
CA PRO A 37 35.80 -10.25 -9.13
C PRO A 37 34.87 -9.42 -10.02
N ILE A 38 34.60 -9.85 -11.26
CA ILE A 38 33.62 -9.16 -12.12
C ILE A 38 32.22 -9.22 -11.51
N LEU A 39 31.80 -10.41 -11.04
CA LEU A 39 30.52 -10.59 -10.38
C LEU A 39 30.43 -9.74 -9.09
N LEU A 40 31.48 -9.75 -8.27
CA LEU A 40 31.56 -8.97 -7.04
C LEU A 40 31.54 -7.46 -7.31
N LEU A 41 32.21 -7.00 -8.37
CA LEU A 41 32.18 -5.59 -8.77
C LEU A 41 30.77 -5.20 -9.24
N GLY A 42 30.13 -6.06 -10.03
CA GLY A 42 28.76 -5.85 -10.51
C GLY A 42 27.75 -5.79 -9.37
N THR A 43 27.83 -6.70 -8.39
CA THR A 43 26.96 -6.67 -7.21
C THR A 43 27.25 -5.45 -6.32
N ALA A 44 28.52 -5.10 -6.11
CA ALA A 44 28.89 -3.90 -5.37
C ALA A 44 28.34 -2.62 -6.03
N ALA A 45 28.42 -2.52 -7.36
CA ALA A 45 27.86 -1.40 -8.11
C ALA A 45 26.33 -1.34 -7.99
N ALA A 46 25.64 -2.48 -8.09
CA ALA A 46 24.19 -2.55 -7.93
C ALA A 46 23.75 -2.13 -6.51
N LEU A 47 24.45 -2.59 -5.47
CA LEU A 47 24.19 -2.21 -4.08
C LEU A 47 24.47 -0.73 -3.84
N ALA A 48 25.57 -0.18 -4.39
CA ALA A 48 25.88 1.24 -4.30
C ALA A 48 24.78 2.10 -4.96
N LEU A 49 24.29 1.69 -6.13
CA LEU A 49 23.20 2.37 -6.82
C LEU A 49 21.89 2.30 -6.03
N SER A 50 21.57 1.14 -5.45
CA SER A 50 20.40 0.98 -4.56
C SER A 50 20.49 1.93 -3.36
N ALA A 51 21.61 1.90 -2.63
CA ALA A 51 21.83 2.71 -1.45
C ALA A 51 21.77 4.21 -1.76
N TRP A 52 22.28 4.64 -2.93
CA TRP A 52 22.19 6.02 -3.37
C TRP A 52 20.73 6.45 -3.65
N ARG A 53 19.93 5.59 -4.29
CA ARG A 53 18.50 5.85 -4.54
C ARG A 53 17.70 5.94 -3.23
N ASP A 54 17.99 5.05 -2.29
CA ASP A 54 17.35 5.04 -0.97
C ASP A 54 17.74 6.30 -0.18
N ALA A 55 19.01 6.67 -0.16
CA ALA A 55 19.49 7.90 0.48
C ALA A 55 18.83 9.16 -0.10
N ARG A 56 18.68 9.22 -1.44
CA ARG A 56 17.98 10.34 -2.11
C ARG A 56 16.50 10.40 -1.73
N THR A 57 15.84 9.26 -1.64
CA THR A 57 14.42 9.16 -1.24
C THR A 57 14.24 9.59 0.21
N ASN A 58 15.10 9.10 1.11
CA ASN A 58 15.11 9.47 2.52
C ASN A 58 15.38 10.97 2.73
N ALA A 59 16.31 11.55 1.94
CA ALA A 59 16.53 12.98 1.96
C ALA A 59 15.25 13.75 1.57
N ALA A 60 14.58 13.37 0.48
CA ALA A 60 13.32 14.01 0.06
C ALA A 60 12.20 13.87 1.11
N ILE A 61 12.10 12.71 1.78
CA ILE A 61 11.17 12.53 2.92
C ILE A 61 11.52 13.50 4.04
N ALA A 62 12.80 13.61 4.41
CA ALA A 62 13.25 14.52 5.47
C ALA A 62 12.98 16.00 5.11
N GLU A 63 13.08 16.40 3.84
CA GLU A 63 12.68 17.75 3.39
C GLU A 63 11.19 18.02 3.67
N LEU A 64 10.31 17.07 3.32
CA LEU A 64 8.87 17.17 3.56
C LEU A 64 8.56 17.18 5.06
N GLU A 65 9.22 16.34 5.85
CA GLU A 65 9.04 16.29 7.31
C GLU A 65 9.55 17.55 8.00
N ALA A 66 10.61 18.17 7.48
CA ALA A 66 11.07 19.49 7.89
C ALA A 66 10.15 20.63 7.41
N GLY A 67 9.06 20.31 6.73
CA GLY A 67 8.03 21.25 6.31
C GLY A 67 8.32 22.00 5.02
N ARG A 68 9.34 21.60 4.26
CA ARG A 68 9.65 22.18 2.95
C ARG A 68 8.77 21.54 1.87
N ASP A 69 8.07 22.37 1.11
CA ASP A 69 7.24 21.92 -0.01
C ASP A 69 8.12 21.60 -1.22
N ILE A 70 8.44 20.32 -1.40
CA ILE A 70 9.14 19.83 -2.59
C ILE A 70 8.16 19.15 -3.55
N ALA A 71 8.40 19.33 -4.85
CA ALA A 71 7.66 18.62 -5.88
C ALA A 71 7.99 17.12 -5.84
N VAL A 72 6.96 16.28 -5.83
CA VAL A 72 7.08 14.81 -5.84
C VAL A 72 6.44 14.29 -7.12
N SER A 73 7.21 13.58 -7.93
CA SER A 73 6.71 12.93 -9.14
C SER A 73 5.66 11.86 -8.80
N PRO A 74 4.62 11.65 -9.60
CA PRO A 74 3.75 10.48 -9.49
C PRO A 74 4.56 9.18 -9.51
N ASP A 75 5.65 9.12 -10.28
CA ASP A 75 6.57 7.98 -10.40
C ASP A 75 7.53 7.79 -9.22
N ALA A 76 7.39 8.60 -8.16
CA ALA A 76 8.22 8.49 -6.96
C ALA A 76 8.00 7.15 -6.22
N PRO A 77 8.99 6.69 -5.44
CA PRO A 77 8.81 5.54 -4.56
C PRO A 77 7.62 5.71 -3.61
N ASP A 78 6.91 4.62 -3.32
CA ASP A 78 5.66 4.65 -2.55
C ASP A 78 5.83 5.31 -1.17
N ALA A 79 6.98 5.10 -0.50
CA ALA A 79 7.29 5.76 0.77
C ALA A 79 7.31 7.30 0.66
N LEU A 80 7.83 7.84 -0.44
CA LEU A 80 7.84 9.28 -0.70
C LEU A 80 6.44 9.81 -1.05
N LEU A 81 5.62 9.02 -1.75
CA LEU A 81 4.22 9.35 -2.00
C LEU A 81 3.44 9.44 -0.67
N VAL A 82 3.62 8.48 0.24
CA VAL A 82 3.01 8.50 1.58
C VAL A 82 3.48 9.73 2.38
N ALA A 83 4.78 10.05 2.33
CA ALA A 83 5.31 11.25 2.99
C ALA A 83 4.71 12.54 2.40
N ARG A 84 4.52 12.60 1.08
CA ARG A 84 3.84 13.72 0.41
C ARG A 84 2.39 13.84 0.86
N THR A 85 1.66 12.73 0.93
CA THR A 85 0.28 12.71 1.47
C THR A 85 0.24 13.24 2.89
N LYS A 86 1.17 12.84 3.76
CA LYS A 86 1.29 13.38 5.13
C LYS A 86 1.54 14.89 5.14
N PHE A 87 2.45 15.37 4.30
CA PHE A 87 2.76 16.79 4.17
C PHE A 87 1.53 17.63 3.77
N LEU A 88 0.78 17.17 2.76
CA LEU A 88 -0.44 17.81 2.26
C LEU A 88 -1.55 17.79 3.32
N ALA A 89 -1.75 16.63 3.97
CA ALA A 89 -2.77 16.44 4.99
C ALA A 89 -2.55 17.28 6.25
N PHE A 90 -1.30 17.61 6.58
CA PHE A 90 -0.98 18.52 7.67
C PHE A 90 -1.26 20.00 7.33
N ARG A 91 -1.41 20.32 6.04
CA ARG A 91 -1.64 21.69 5.53
C ARG A 91 -3.05 21.87 4.96
N ASP A 92 -3.97 20.96 5.29
CA ASP A 92 -5.36 20.95 4.82
C ASP A 92 -5.51 20.94 3.28
N ARG A 93 -4.49 20.45 2.55
CA ARG A 93 -4.45 20.36 1.07
C ARG A 93 -4.88 18.98 0.57
N LEU A 94 -5.99 18.46 1.10
CA LEU A 94 -6.43 17.08 0.83
C LEU A 94 -6.76 16.82 -0.65
N GLY A 95 -7.26 17.82 -1.38
CA GLY A 95 -7.55 17.67 -2.82
C GLY A 95 -6.31 17.29 -3.65
N GLU A 96 -5.11 17.68 -3.22
CA GLU A 96 -3.86 17.34 -3.90
C GLU A 96 -3.36 15.92 -3.55
N SER A 97 -3.96 15.26 -2.55
CA SER A 97 -3.56 13.90 -2.15
C SER A 97 -4.27 12.80 -2.93
N GLU A 98 -5.41 13.09 -3.56
CA GLU A 98 -6.20 12.15 -4.36
C GLU A 98 -5.39 11.46 -5.47
N PRO A 99 -4.64 12.19 -6.35
CA PRO A 99 -3.86 11.52 -7.40
C PRO A 99 -2.74 10.63 -6.85
N LEU A 100 -2.24 10.91 -5.63
CA LEU A 100 -1.24 10.08 -4.98
C LEU A 100 -1.84 8.76 -4.49
N LEU A 101 -3.07 8.80 -3.96
CA LEU A 101 -3.83 7.60 -3.58
C LEU A 101 -4.13 6.73 -4.80
N GLU A 102 -4.61 7.33 -5.89
CA GLU A 102 -4.88 6.62 -7.15
C GLU A 102 -3.61 5.94 -7.69
N THR A 103 -2.48 6.64 -7.65
CA THR A 103 -1.18 6.07 -8.05
C THR A 103 -0.81 4.86 -7.19
N LEU A 104 -0.96 4.95 -5.86
CA LEU A 104 -0.66 3.84 -4.94
C LEU A 104 -1.59 2.64 -5.16
N ASP A 105 -2.86 2.89 -5.45
CA ASP A 105 -3.85 1.86 -5.78
C ASP A 105 -3.52 1.16 -7.10
N HIS A 106 -3.18 1.94 -8.14
CA HIS A 106 -2.84 1.43 -9.46
C HIS A 106 -1.59 0.53 -9.43
N ARG A 107 -0.64 0.85 -8.53
CA ARG A 107 0.55 0.01 -8.29
C ARG A 107 0.30 -1.21 -7.43
N HIS A 108 -0.92 -1.41 -6.94
CA HIS A 108 -1.27 -2.46 -5.99
C HIS A 108 -0.41 -2.43 -4.71
N SER A 109 0.05 -1.25 -4.30
CA SER A 109 0.86 -1.07 -3.10
C SER A 109 -0.01 -1.00 -1.84
N ALA A 110 -0.55 -2.15 -1.44
CA ALA A 110 -1.61 -2.25 -0.43
C ALA A 110 -1.24 -1.58 0.92
N ASP A 111 -0.02 -1.80 1.45
CA ASP A 111 0.40 -1.18 2.71
C ASP A 111 0.56 0.35 2.59
N ALA A 112 1.18 0.83 1.50
CA ALA A 112 1.36 2.26 1.29
C ALA A 112 0.02 2.98 1.07
N ALA A 113 -0.88 2.38 0.27
CA ALA A 113 -2.21 2.89 0.03
C ALA A 113 -3.06 2.90 1.33
N ALA A 114 -2.93 1.87 2.18
CA ALA A 114 -3.59 1.84 3.49
C ALA A 114 -3.10 2.97 4.41
N ARG A 115 -1.78 3.21 4.47
CA ARG A 115 -1.19 4.30 5.26
C ARG A 115 -1.62 5.67 4.76
N ALA A 116 -1.60 5.88 3.44
CA ALA A 116 -2.03 7.14 2.83
C ALA A 116 -3.51 7.42 3.09
N ARG A 117 -4.39 6.43 2.96
CA ARG A 117 -5.81 6.55 3.32
C ARG A 117 -6.03 6.89 4.79
N TYR A 118 -5.31 6.22 5.68
CA TYR A 118 -5.35 6.52 7.11
C TYR A 118 -4.95 7.98 7.40
N ILE A 119 -3.91 8.49 6.73
CA ILE A 119 -3.49 9.89 6.85
C ILE A 119 -4.58 10.86 6.39
N VAL A 120 -5.19 10.60 5.23
CA VAL A 120 -6.28 11.43 4.67
C VAL A 120 -7.51 11.40 5.59
N ALA A 121 -7.91 10.22 6.03
CA ALA A 121 -9.02 10.03 6.97
C ALA A 121 -8.79 10.79 8.29
N ASN A 122 -7.58 10.73 8.85
CA ASN A 122 -7.24 11.48 10.06
C ASN A 122 -7.37 12.99 9.86
N ALA A 123 -6.98 13.51 8.69
CA ALA A 123 -7.14 14.94 8.40
C ALA A 123 -8.61 15.34 8.26
N ARG A 124 -9.43 14.52 7.60
CA ARG A 124 -10.88 14.73 7.53
C ARG A 124 -11.54 14.72 8.91
N ILE A 125 -11.13 13.84 9.82
CA ILE A 125 -11.66 13.83 11.20
C ILE A 125 -11.27 15.10 11.96
N ARG A 126 -10.04 15.60 11.80
CA ARG A 126 -9.65 16.90 12.40
C ARG A 126 -10.49 18.06 11.85
N GLU A 127 -10.76 18.06 10.54
CA GLU A 127 -11.66 19.03 9.92
C GLU A 127 -13.08 18.91 10.48
N ALA A 128 -13.63 17.69 10.56
CA ALA A 128 -14.95 17.43 11.10
C ALA A 128 -15.09 17.97 12.53
N PHE A 129 -14.10 17.74 13.41
CA PHE A 129 -14.14 18.28 14.76
C PHE A 129 -14.12 19.82 14.78
N ARG A 130 -13.27 20.46 13.96
CA ARG A 130 -13.27 21.93 13.85
C ARG A 130 -14.61 22.48 13.35
N LEU A 131 -15.31 21.77 12.47
CA LEU A 131 -16.64 22.16 11.98
C LEU A 131 -17.73 21.93 13.04
N ILE A 132 -17.68 20.81 13.76
CA ILE A 132 -18.60 20.51 14.88
C ILE A 132 -18.46 21.58 15.99
N GLU A 133 -17.24 21.97 16.33
CA GLU A 133 -16.97 23.04 17.32
C GLU A 133 -17.62 24.37 16.92
N ARG A 134 -17.75 24.63 15.62
CA ARG A 134 -18.41 25.83 15.06
C ARG A 134 -19.90 25.64 14.80
N SER A 135 -20.46 24.50 15.19
CA SER A 135 -21.85 24.10 14.89
C SER A 135 -22.18 24.01 13.39
N GLU A 136 -21.18 23.79 12.53
CA GLU A 136 -21.31 23.61 11.08
C GLU A 136 -21.53 22.13 10.72
N LEU A 137 -22.59 21.53 11.26
CA LEU A 137 -22.86 20.08 11.17
C LEU A 137 -23.12 19.60 9.74
N ASP A 138 -23.70 20.45 8.90
CA ASP A 138 -23.93 20.23 7.47
C ASP A 138 -22.62 19.96 6.70
N LYS A 139 -21.54 20.65 7.08
CA LYS A 139 -20.21 20.47 6.48
C LYS A 139 -19.40 19.38 7.16
N ALA A 140 -19.64 19.15 8.46
CA ALA A 140 -18.94 18.12 9.22
C ALA A 140 -19.32 16.70 8.76
N GLY A 141 -20.61 16.47 8.50
CA GLY A 141 -21.12 15.15 8.12
C GLY A 141 -20.37 14.51 6.95
N PRO A 142 -20.16 15.23 5.84
CA PRO A 142 -19.41 14.69 4.72
C PRO A 142 -17.98 14.28 5.05
N GLN A 143 -17.29 15.04 5.92
CA GLN A 143 -15.92 14.73 6.35
C GLN A 143 -15.87 13.44 7.18
N VAL A 144 -16.81 13.26 8.12
CA VAL A 144 -16.89 12.04 8.94
C VAL A 144 -17.18 10.82 8.07
N THR A 145 -18.11 10.94 7.13
CA THR A 145 -18.49 9.82 6.25
C THR A 145 -17.34 9.41 5.34
N LEU A 146 -16.66 10.35 4.70
CA LEU A 146 -15.49 10.05 3.86
C LEU A 146 -14.34 9.47 4.68
N ALA A 147 -14.06 10.01 5.87
CA ALA A 147 -13.05 9.45 6.76
C ALA A 147 -13.35 7.99 7.13
N ARG A 148 -14.60 7.68 7.49
CA ARG A 148 -15.03 6.31 7.79
C ARG A 148 -14.81 5.37 6.60
N GLN A 149 -15.12 5.81 5.39
CA GLN A 149 -14.89 5.03 4.17
C GLN A 149 -13.40 4.77 3.93
N ASP A 150 -12.55 5.78 4.12
CA ASP A 150 -11.11 5.67 3.95
C ASP A 150 -10.46 4.76 5.01
N TYR A 151 -10.88 4.84 6.28
CA TYR A 151 -10.45 3.88 7.30
C TYR A 151 -10.87 2.45 6.95
N ARG A 152 -12.10 2.25 6.48
CA ARG A 152 -12.57 0.92 6.06
C ARG A 152 -11.73 0.37 4.91
N ARG A 153 -11.42 1.19 3.90
CA ARG A 153 -10.53 0.80 2.79
C ARG A 153 -9.10 0.51 3.25
N ALA A 154 -8.58 1.29 4.20
CA ALA A 154 -7.28 1.01 4.81
C ALA A 154 -7.28 -0.35 5.53
N LEU A 155 -8.35 -0.70 6.25
CA LEU A 155 -8.50 -1.99 6.93
C LEU A 155 -8.73 -3.17 5.99
N GLN A 156 -9.33 -2.95 4.82
CA GLN A 156 -9.44 -3.98 3.78
C GLN A 156 -8.05 -4.36 3.23
N ALA A 157 -7.19 -3.37 3.01
CA ALA A 157 -5.82 -3.59 2.54
C ALA A 157 -4.89 -4.10 3.65
N ARG A 158 -5.08 -3.63 4.90
CA ARG A 158 -4.26 -3.97 6.05
C ARG A 158 -5.11 -4.28 7.29
N PRO A 159 -5.57 -5.55 7.45
CA PRO A 159 -6.47 -5.93 8.54
C PRO A 159 -5.86 -5.85 9.94
N ASP A 160 -4.53 -5.80 10.08
CA ASP A 160 -3.80 -5.65 11.34
C ASP A 160 -3.58 -4.18 11.76
N PHE A 161 -4.03 -3.20 10.95
CA PHE A 161 -3.76 -1.78 11.19
C PHE A 161 -4.58 -1.23 12.39
N TRP A 162 -4.05 -1.40 13.59
CA TRP A 162 -4.74 -1.09 14.85
C TRP A 162 -5.17 0.38 14.96
N ASP A 163 -4.31 1.31 14.56
CA ASP A 163 -4.64 2.75 14.60
C ASP A 163 -5.84 3.08 13.71
N ALA A 164 -5.96 2.43 12.55
CA ALA A 164 -7.11 2.58 11.68
C ALA A 164 -8.38 1.94 12.26
N LYS A 165 -8.28 0.81 12.97
CA LYS A 165 -9.44 0.20 13.66
C LYS A 165 -9.99 1.11 14.74
N PHE A 166 -9.11 1.66 15.57
CA PHE A 166 -9.49 2.58 16.64
C PHE A 166 -10.17 3.83 16.05
N ASN A 167 -9.56 4.47 15.06
CA ASN A 167 -10.13 5.68 14.46
C ASN A 167 -11.39 5.40 13.64
N PHE A 168 -11.53 4.21 13.04
CA PHE A 168 -12.77 3.77 12.39
C PHE A 168 -13.93 3.66 13.39
N ASP A 169 -13.69 3.11 14.58
CA ASP A 169 -14.71 3.04 15.64
C ASP A 169 -15.12 4.44 16.11
N VAL A 170 -14.15 5.34 16.32
CA VAL A 170 -14.43 6.75 16.66
C VAL A 170 -15.29 7.42 15.59
N ALA A 171 -14.93 7.30 14.31
CA ALA A 171 -15.72 7.85 13.21
C ALA A 171 -17.13 7.23 13.13
N SER A 172 -17.25 5.94 13.42
CA SER A 172 -18.54 5.23 13.42
C SER A 172 -19.45 5.68 14.56
N ARG A 173 -18.88 5.97 15.74
CA ARG A 173 -19.62 6.57 16.86
C ARG A 173 -20.10 7.97 16.54
N LEU A 174 -19.29 8.79 15.88
CA LEU A 174 -19.73 10.13 15.45
C LEU A 174 -20.97 10.07 14.55
N ILE A 175 -21.05 9.14 13.60
CA ILE A 175 -22.24 8.99 12.76
C ILE A 175 -23.47 8.57 13.58
N ARG A 176 -23.28 7.71 14.58
CA ARG A 176 -24.37 7.31 15.49
C ARG A 176 -24.83 8.48 16.36
N ASP A 177 -23.88 9.25 16.89
CA ASP A 177 -24.15 10.34 17.82
C ASP A 177 -24.71 11.57 17.09
N PHE A 178 -24.45 11.71 15.78
CA PHE A 178 -25.01 12.71 14.87
C PHE A 178 -25.69 12.06 13.64
N PRO A 179 -26.90 11.52 13.79
CA PRO A 179 -27.60 10.79 12.71
C PRO A 179 -27.82 11.60 11.43
N GLU A 180 -27.84 12.94 11.53
CA GLU A 180 -27.89 13.86 10.40
C GLU A 180 -26.72 13.71 9.42
N PHE A 181 -25.56 13.18 9.85
CA PHE A 181 -24.42 12.93 8.97
C PHE A 181 -24.68 11.88 7.89
N ASP A 182 -25.61 10.96 8.13
CA ASP A 182 -25.99 9.91 7.17
C ASP A 182 -27.01 10.43 6.14
N ARG A 183 -27.78 11.47 6.49
CA ARG A 183 -28.83 12.04 5.60
C ARG A 183 -28.24 12.72 4.38
N THR A 184 -27.11 13.42 4.54
CA THR A 184 -26.50 14.23 3.47
C THR A 184 -25.86 13.41 2.34
N PHE A 185 -25.49 12.15 2.59
CA PHE A 185 -24.89 11.28 1.56
C PHE A 185 -25.92 10.43 0.79
N GLY A 186 -27.19 10.42 1.21
CA GLY A 186 -28.29 9.69 0.56
C GLY A 186 -29.38 10.56 -0.07
N ASP A 187 -29.59 11.79 0.42
CA ASP A 187 -30.77 12.60 0.07
C ASP A 187 -30.62 13.53 -1.15
N GLU A 188 -29.47 13.56 -1.85
CA GLU A 188 -29.42 14.18 -3.19
C GLU A 188 -30.12 13.33 -4.26
N LEU A 189 -30.37 12.04 -3.96
CA LEU A 189 -31.43 11.28 -4.60
C LEU A 189 -32.60 11.28 -3.63
N LYS A 190 -33.38 12.37 -3.63
CA LYS A 190 -34.78 12.31 -3.22
C LYS A 190 -35.42 11.18 -4.04
N ALA A 191 -35.47 9.98 -3.48
CA ALA A 191 -36.43 9.00 -3.88
C ALA A 191 -37.78 9.66 -3.60
N GLU A 192 -38.39 10.22 -4.64
CA GLU A 192 -39.82 10.49 -4.61
C GLU A 192 -40.47 9.25 -4.01
N PRO A 193 -41.26 9.38 -2.92
CA PRO A 193 -41.88 8.23 -2.31
C PRO A 193 -42.66 7.52 -3.42
N LYS A 194 -42.21 6.32 -3.80
CA LYS A 194 -42.94 5.50 -4.78
C LYS A 194 -44.37 5.42 -4.26
N GLN A 195 -45.30 6.06 -4.98
CA GLN A 195 -46.72 5.83 -4.77
C GLN A 195 -46.91 4.32 -4.90
N ILE A 196 -47.12 3.68 -3.76
CA ILE A 196 -47.57 2.30 -3.69
C ILE A 196 -48.98 2.35 -4.26
N TRP A 197 -49.11 2.12 -5.57
CA TRP A 197 -50.37 1.78 -6.21
C TRP A 197 -50.92 0.57 -5.46
N THR A 198 -51.79 0.84 -4.50
CA THR A 198 -52.74 -0.15 -4.03
C THR A 198 -54.06 0.26 -4.65
N ASP A 199 -54.19 0.06 -5.97
CA ASP A 199 -55.51 -0.13 -6.54
C ASP A 199 -56.02 -1.46 -6.00
N ILE A 200 -56.76 -1.41 -4.90
CA ILE A 200 -57.60 -2.51 -4.45
C ILE A 200 -58.70 -2.64 -5.50
N PRO A 201 -58.73 -3.71 -6.33
CA PRO A 201 -59.75 -3.81 -7.35
C PRO A 201 -61.05 -4.31 -6.69
N GLY A 202 -62.09 -3.48 -6.79
CA GLY A 202 -63.47 -3.91 -6.80
C GLY A 202 -64.14 -4.10 -5.44
N GLN A 203 -64.78 -3.05 -4.95
CA GLN A 203 -66.00 -3.22 -4.16
C GLN A 203 -67.19 -2.81 -5.03
N PRO A 204 -67.99 -3.76 -5.58
CA PRO A 204 -69.19 -3.40 -6.31
C PRO A 204 -70.17 -2.77 -5.33
N ARG A 205 -70.49 -1.49 -5.55
CA ARG A 205 -71.61 -0.84 -4.88
C ARG A 205 -72.90 -1.49 -5.42
N GLY A 206 -73.41 -2.47 -4.70
CA GLY A 206 -74.78 -2.93 -4.86
C GLY A 206 -75.72 -1.78 -4.51
N GLY A 207 -76.29 -1.14 -5.54
CA GLY A 207 -77.52 -0.36 -5.39
C GLY A 207 -78.74 -1.29 -5.34
N PRO A 208 -79.88 -0.81 -4.83
CA PRO A 208 -81.11 -1.59 -4.69
C PRO A 208 -81.68 -2.07 -6.02
#